data_AF-Q23403-F1
#
_entry.id   AF-Q23403-F1
#
_cell.length_a   1.000
_cell.length_b   1.000
_cell.length_c   1.000
_cell.angle_alpha   90.00
_cell.angle_beta   90.00
_cell.angle_gamma   90.00
#
_symmetry.space_group_name_H-M   'P 1'
#
loop_
_entity.id
_entity.type
_entity.pdbx_description
1 polymer ?
#
loop_
_entity_poly.entity_id
_entity_poly.type
_entity_poly.pdbx_seq_one_letter_code
_entity_poly.pdbx_strand_id
1 'polypeptide(L)'
;MRVLTKKTEEEIRRDFFGPVQEAACKPYLLDVDPRKSWCELSELRLSTLICEFKPIGINKHFHLIGIIERMGKVFDNENAQVEIFLSEENRVAFRNQQRDLLMGGRPERTSYPPKYLCRPSLEMIEDKLKKWFGLRFCEENESYPSEFNSVTDYELPEYIMAEVRELSDKRAERERNTDNGIVESEKKSTIPRRLTEEDENYDIQT
;
A
#
# COMPACT_ATOMS: atom_id res chain seq x y z
N MET A 1 38.88 -38.46 31.80
CA MET A 1 38.66 -37.37 32.78
C MET A 1 37.50 -36.51 32.31
N ARG A 2 36.53 -36.17 33.16
CA ARG A 2 35.59 -35.08 32.87
C ARG A 2 36.24 -33.76 33.31
N VAL A 3 36.39 -32.81 32.41
CA VAL A 3 36.87 -31.46 32.73
C VAL A 3 35.67 -30.66 33.24
N LEU A 4 35.70 -30.30 34.53
CA LEU A 4 34.69 -29.41 35.12
C LEU A 4 35.15 -27.96 34.94
N THR A 5 34.64 -27.29 33.91
CA THR A 5 34.80 -25.83 33.73
C THR A 5 33.65 -25.10 34.41
N LYS A 6 33.95 -24.17 35.31
CA LYS A 6 32.98 -23.21 35.83
C LYS A 6 32.81 -22.10 34.79
N LYS A 7 31.58 -21.92 34.28
CA LYS A 7 31.18 -20.83 33.40
C LYS A 7 30.10 -20.00 34.10
N THR A 8 30.02 -18.71 33.80
CA THR A 8 28.91 -17.87 34.27
C THR A 8 27.61 -18.23 33.54
N GLU A 9 26.45 -17.90 34.11
CA GLU A 9 25.15 -18.14 33.45
C GLU A 9 25.08 -17.47 32.07
N GLU A 10 25.65 -16.27 31.94
CA GLU A 10 25.71 -15.53 30.68
C GLU A 10 26.59 -16.22 29.64
N GLU A 11 27.74 -16.79 30.04
CA GLU A 11 28.59 -17.60 29.15
C GLU A 11 27.87 -18.86 28.69
N ILE A 12 27.16 -19.55 29.60
CA ILE A 12 26.36 -20.73 29.25
C ILE A 12 25.27 -20.34 28.25
N ARG A 13 24.57 -19.22 28.46
CA ARG A 13 23.55 -18.74 27.52
C ARG A 13 24.14 -18.40 26.17
N ARG A 14 25.29 -17.71 26.14
CA ARG A 14 25.97 -17.35 24.90
C ARG A 14 26.45 -18.58 24.13
N ASP A 15 26.98 -19.57 24.82
CA ASP A 15 27.50 -20.79 24.18
C ASP A 15 26.38 -21.69 23.65
N PHE A 16 25.27 -21.83 24.38
CA PHE A 16 24.16 -22.69 23.99
C PHE A 16 23.17 -22.01 23.04
N PHE A 17 22.85 -20.74 23.29
CA PHE A 17 21.82 -20.02 22.54
C PHE A 17 22.38 -18.98 21.58
N GLY A 18 23.61 -18.51 21.74
CA GLY A 18 24.24 -17.56 20.81
C GLY A 18 24.25 -18.08 19.37
N PRO A 19 24.73 -19.31 19.10
CA PRO A 19 24.68 -19.89 17.75
C PRO A 19 23.25 -20.08 17.22
N VAL A 20 22.28 -20.36 18.08
CA VAL A 20 20.87 -20.51 17.70
C VAL A 20 20.25 -19.15 17.36
N GLN A 21 20.56 -18.11 18.14
CA GLN A 21 20.16 -16.73 17.88
C GLN A 21 20.81 -16.21 16.59
N GLU A 22 22.10 -16.45 16.38
CA GLU A 22 22.79 -16.12 15.13
C GLU A 22 22.22 -16.89 13.95
N ALA A 23 21.91 -18.19 14.10
CA ALA A 23 21.28 -18.99 13.05
C ALA A 23 19.85 -18.53 12.75
N ALA A 24 19.11 -18.05 13.75
CA ALA A 24 17.80 -17.43 13.56
C ALA A 24 17.89 -16.06 12.86
N CYS A 25 19.02 -15.37 12.99
CA CYS A 25 19.30 -14.12 12.26
C CYS A 25 19.88 -14.35 10.85
N LYS A 26 20.41 -15.54 10.54
CA LYS A 26 20.86 -15.86 9.18
C LYS A 26 19.63 -15.93 8.27
N PRO A 27 19.64 -15.24 7.11
CA PRO A 27 18.59 -15.43 6.11
C PRO A 27 18.51 -16.92 5.80
N TYR A 28 17.28 -17.43 5.72
CA TYR A 28 16.98 -18.83 5.48
C TYR A 28 17.92 -19.40 4.40
N LEU A 29 18.38 -20.64 4.55
CA LEU A 29 19.28 -21.33 3.60
C LEU A 29 18.71 -21.44 2.16
N LEU A 30 17.49 -20.99 1.96
CA LEU A 30 16.83 -20.77 0.68
C LEU A 30 16.66 -19.24 0.57
N ASP A 31 17.14 -18.64 -0.52
CA ASP A 31 17.03 -17.20 -0.84
C ASP A 31 15.57 -16.76 -1.09
N VAL A 32 14.75 -17.00 -0.08
CA VAL A 32 13.30 -16.88 -0.09
C VAL A 32 12.97 -15.86 0.97
N ASP A 33 12.68 -14.64 0.51
CA ASP A 33 12.15 -13.60 1.37
C ASP A 33 10.79 -14.07 1.93
N PRO A 34 10.66 -14.27 3.27
CA PRO A 34 9.41 -14.76 3.87
C PRO A 34 8.23 -13.81 3.62
N ARG A 35 8.49 -12.55 3.27
CA ARG A 35 7.46 -11.58 2.90
C ARG A 35 6.93 -11.81 1.49
N LYS A 36 7.71 -12.44 0.62
CA LYS A 36 7.37 -12.75 -0.78
C LYS A 36 7.07 -14.24 -1.00
N SER A 37 7.04 -15.04 0.06
CA SER A 37 6.70 -16.45 0.00
C SER A 37 5.38 -16.74 0.69
N TRP A 38 4.49 -17.43 -0.01
CA TRP A 38 3.23 -17.92 0.55
C TRP A 38 3.49 -18.97 1.64
N CYS A 39 2.81 -18.83 2.77
CA CYS A 39 2.66 -19.88 3.78
C CYS A 39 1.20 -20.34 3.86
N GLU A 40 0.95 -21.55 4.37
CA GLU A 40 -0.40 -22.13 4.47
C GLU A 40 -1.42 -21.18 5.12
N LEU A 41 -1.00 -20.47 6.17
CA LEU A 41 -1.85 -19.52 6.87
C LEU A 41 -2.19 -18.28 6.01
N SER A 42 -1.21 -17.78 5.24
CA SER A 42 -1.45 -16.67 4.31
C SER A 42 -2.32 -17.09 3.11
N GLU A 43 -2.19 -18.34 2.66
CA GLU A 43 -3.05 -18.89 1.60
C GLU A 43 -4.48 -19.08 2.09
N LEU A 44 -4.66 -19.59 3.31
CA LEU A 44 -5.96 -19.67 3.95
C LEU A 44 -6.61 -18.30 4.06
N ARG A 45 -5.86 -17.29 4.52
CA ARG A 45 -6.37 -15.91 4.57
C ARG A 45 -6.80 -15.41 3.20
N LEU A 46 -5.96 -15.60 2.18
CA LEU A 46 -6.28 -15.20 0.82
C LEU A 46 -7.56 -15.88 0.34
N SER A 47 -7.73 -17.18 0.58
CA SER A 47 -8.94 -17.91 0.19
C SER A 47 -10.21 -17.33 0.84
N THR A 48 -10.15 -16.96 2.13
CA THR A 48 -11.26 -16.31 2.83
C THR A 48 -11.60 -14.96 2.21
N LEU A 49 -10.58 -14.14 1.92
CA LEU A 49 -10.76 -12.82 1.32
C LEU A 49 -11.30 -12.89 -0.11
N ILE A 50 -10.90 -13.90 -0.90
CA ILE A 50 -11.43 -14.12 -2.25
C ILE A 50 -12.93 -14.40 -2.19
N CYS A 51 -13.39 -15.20 -1.22
CA CYS A 51 -14.81 -15.47 -1.02
C CYS A 51 -15.60 -14.23 -0.58
N GLU A 52 -14.99 -13.34 0.22
CA GLU A 52 -15.62 -12.10 0.69
C GLU A 52 -15.71 -11.04 -0.40
N PHE A 53 -14.62 -10.80 -1.14
CA PHE A 53 -14.53 -9.70 -2.10
C PHE A 53 -14.95 -10.11 -3.52
N LYS A 54 -14.77 -11.36 -3.95
CA LYS A 54 -14.92 -11.79 -5.35
C LYS A 54 -14.15 -10.86 -6.32
N PRO A 55 -12.84 -11.09 -6.56
CA PRO A 55 -11.98 -10.21 -7.37
C PRO A 55 -12.15 -10.40 -8.89
N ILE A 56 -13.39 -10.42 -9.37
CA ILE A 56 -13.78 -10.60 -10.79
C ILE A 56 -14.86 -9.57 -11.13
N GLY A 57 -14.96 -9.18 -12.41
CA GLY A 57 -15.99 -8.26 -12.92
C GLY A 57 -15.60 -6.79 -12.83
N ILE A 58 -16.61 -5.90 -12.89
CA ILE A 58 -16.41 -4.43 -12.93
C ILE A 58 -15.62 -3.93 -11.71
N ASN A 59 -15.92 -4.49 -10.53
CA ASN A 59 -15.29 -4.07 -9.28
C ASN A 59 -13.97 -4.80 -9.00
N LYS A 60 -13.42 -5.55 -9.96
CA LYS A 60 -12.18 -6.34 -9.82
C LYS A 60 -11.07 -5.54 -9.14
N HIS A 61 -10.76 -4.33 -9.64
CA HIS A 61 -9.66 -3.54 -9.10
C HIS A 61 -9.91 -3.05 -7.68
N PHE A 62 -11.13 -2.60 -7.36
CA PHE A 62 -11.50 -2.21 -5.99
C PHE A 62 -11.39 -3.39 -5.02
N HIS A 63 -11.84 -4.56 -5.44
CA HIS A 63 -11.77 -5.78 -4.66
C HIS A 63 -10.33 -6.24 -4.46
N LEU A 64 -9.48 -6.17 -5.48
CA LEU A 64 -8.05 -6.50 -5.37
C LEU A 64 -7.32 -5.58 -4.38
N ILE A 65 -7.61 -4.27 -4.40
CA ILE A 65 -7.07 -3.31 -3.42
C ILE A 65 -7.50 -3.70 -2.00
N GLY A 66 -8.78 -4.01 -1.80
CA GLY A 66 -9.31 -4.46 -0.50
C GLY A 66 -8.66 -5.75 0.00
N ILE A 67 -8.41 -6.71 -0.90
CA ILE A 67 -7.71 -7.95 -0.57
C ILE A 67 -6.26 -7.66 -0.13
N ILE A 68 -5.52 -6.83 -0.87
CA ILE A 68 -4.13 -6.46 -0.53
C ILE A 68 -4.07 -5.84 0.87
N GLU A 69 -4.96 -4.89 1.14
CA GLU A 69 -5.00 -4.22 2.44
C GLU A 69 -5.28 -5.21 3.57
N ARG A 70 -6.25 -6.12 3.40
CA ARG A 70 -6.65 -7.12 4.40
C ARG A 70 -5.71 -8.32 4.51
N MET A 71 -4.81 -8.50 3.55
CA MET A 71 -3.65 -9.37 3.67
C MET A 71 -2.54 -8.71 4.52
N GLY A 72 -2.48 -7.38 4.55
CA GLY A 72 -1.53 -6.64 5.38
C GLY A 72 -1.99 -6.45 6.83
N LYS A 73 -3.31 -6.35 7.04
CA LYS A 73 -3.94 -6.02 8.33
C LYS A 73 -5.22 -6.81 8.55
N VAL A 74 -5.54 -7.08 9.80
CA VAL A 74 -6.83 -7.62 10.24
C VAL A 74 -7.61 -6.51 10.94
N PHE A 75 -8.79 -6.18 10.44
CA PHE A 75 -9.62 -5.11 10.99
C PHE A 75 -10.58 -5.65 12.05
N ASP A 76 -10.86 -4.82 13.05
CA ASP A 76 -11.77 -5.14 14.15
C ASP A 76 -13.25 -5.35 13.78
N ASN A 77 -13.69 -5.10 12.55
CA ASN A 77 -15.04 -5.42 12.05
C ASN A 77 -15.10 -6.71 11.23
N GLU A 78 -13.97 -7.40 11.08
CA GLU A 78 -13.96 -8.67 10.37
C GLU A 78 -14.67 -9.78 11.14
N ASN A 79 -15.04 -10.86 10.46
CA ASN A 79 -15.68 -12.00 11.10
C ASN A 79 -14.76 -12.59 12.20
N ALA A 80 -15.32 -13.03 13.33
CA ALA A 80 -14.57 -13.67 14.43
C ALA A 80 -13.64 -14.82 13.99
N GLN A 81 -13.93 -15.48 12.85
CA GLN A 81 -13.05 -16.50 12.27
C GLN A 81 -11.63 -16.00 11.96
N VAL A 82 -11.41 -14.69 11.81
CA VAL A 82 -10.07 -14.12 11.53
C VAL A 82 -9.12 -14.18 12.71
N GLU A 83 -9.61 -14.49 13.92
CA GLU A 83 -8.78 -14.65 15.12
C GLU A 83 -7.63 -15.66 14.92
N ILE A 84 -7.82 -16.64 14.04
CA ILE A 84 -6.78 -17.63 13.71
C ILE A 84 -5.52 -17.00 13.12
N PHE A 85 -5.62 -15.79 12.55
CA PHE A 85 -4.51 -15.06 11.94
C PHE A 85 -3.80 -14.13 12.94
N LEU A 86 -4.29 -13.98 14.17
CA LEU A 86 -3.72 -13.07 15.16
C LEU A 86 -2.75 -13.79 16.10
N SER A 87 -1.82 -13.03 16.70
CA SER A 87 -1.04 -13.49 17.85
C SER A 87 -1.95 -13.63 19.08
N GLU A 88 -1.47 -14.30 20.12
CA GLU A 88 -2.26 -14.50 21.34
C GLU A 88 -2.65 -13.18 22.00
N GLU A 89 -1.72 -12.21 22.05
CA GLU A 89 -1.94 -10.89 22.62
C GLU A 89 -3.01 -10.12 21.83
N ASN A 90 -2.89 -10.10 20.50
CA ASN A 90 -3.82 -9.41 19.61
C ASN A 90 -5.19 -10.08 19.58
N ARG A 91 -5.26 -11.41 19.78
CA ARG A 91 -6.52 -12.14 19.84
C ARG A 91 -7.40 -11.69 21.01
N VAL A 92 -6.80 -11.44 22.18
CA VAL A 92 -7.55 -10.94 23.35
C VAL A 92 -8.06 -9.52 23.09
N ALA A 93 -7.22 -8.64 22.56
CA ALA A 93 -7.61 -7.28 22.20
C ALA A 93 -8.75 -7.27 21.15
N PHE A 94 -8.60 -8.05 20.08
CA PHE A 94 -9.61 -8.21 19.03
C PHE A 94 -10.95 -8.71 19.57
N ARG A 95 -10.95 -9.71 20.46
CA ARG A 95 -12.18 -10.22 21.09
C ARG A 95 -12.89 -9.18 21.94
N ASN A 96 -12.14 -8.41 22.71
CA ASN A 96 -12.72 -7.34 23.52
C ASN A 96 -13.32 -6.25 22.63
N GLN A 97 -12.60 -5.84 21.59
CA GLN A 97 -13.07 -4.87 20.61
C GLN A 97 -14.34 -5.34 19.88
N GLN A 98 -14.40 -6.60 19.45
CA GLN A 98 -15.59 -7.22 18.85
C GLN A 98 -16.76 -7.26 19.82
N ARG A 99 -16.52 -7.60 21.09
CA ARG A 99 -17.55 -7.58 22.13
C ARG A 99 -18.12 -6.16 22.30
N ASP A 100 -17.26 -5.14 22.35
CA ASP A 100 -17.68 -3.76 22.51
C ASP A 100 -18.50 -3.27 21.30
N LEU A 101 -18.10 -3.64 20.07
CA LEU A 101 -18.87 -3.38 18.85
C LEU A 101 -20.25 -4.06 18.86
N LEU A 102 -20.32 -5.32 19.30
CA LEU A 102 -21.58 -6.08 19.43
C LEU A 102 -22.52 -5.49 20.47
N MET A 103 -21.98 -4.92 21.56
CA MET A 103 -22.74 -4.23 22.60
C MET A 103 -23.21 -2.83 22.18
N GLY A 104 -22.99 -2.43 20.92
CA GLY A 104 -23.35 -1.11 20.40
C GLY A 104 -22.39 0.00 20.80
N GLY A 105 -21.23 -0.36 21.36
CA GLY A 105 -20.14 0.57 21.57
C GLY A 105 -19.63 1.13 20.24
N ARG A 106 -19.09 2.35 20.28
CA ARG A 106 -18.39 2.98 19.16
C ARG A 106 -16.91 3.15 19.51
N PRO A 107 -16.16 2.06 19.72
CA PRO A 107 -14.74 2.17 19.95
C PRO A 107 -14.05 2.73 18.70
N GLU A 108 -12.90 3.35 18.89
CA GLU A 108 -12.05 3.76 17.78
C GLU A 108 -11.67 2.52 16.95
N ARG A 109 -11.75 2.64 15.62
CA ARG A 109 -11.53 1.51 14.71
C ARG A 109 -10.08 1.09 14.77
N THR A 110 -9.83 -0.17 15.13
CA THR A 110 -8.47 -0.71 15.28
C THR A 110 -8.14 -1.74 14.20
N SER A 111 -6.84 -1.89 13.94
CA SER A 111 -6.32 -2.91 13.03
C SER A 111 -5.13 -3.62 13.68
N TYR A 112 -5.00 -4.91 13.40
CA TYR A 112 -4.03 -5.79 14.00
C TYR A 112 -3.14 -6.41 12.92
N PRO A 113 -1.83 -6.53 13.14
CA PRO A 113 -0.95 -7.22 12.20
C PRO A 113 -1.23 -8.74 12.24
N PRO A 114 -1.34 -9.41 11.08
CA PRO A 114 -1.44 -10.85 11.05
C PRO A 114 -0.11 -11.51 11.47
N LYS A 115 -0.19 -12.70 12.08
CA LYS A 115 0.95 -13.48 12.55
C LYS A 115 1.80 -14.11 11.43
N TYR A 116 1.25 -14.26 10.23
CA TYR A 116 2.04 -14.68 9.07
C TYR A 116 2.91 -13.53 8.55
N LEU A 117 4.06 -13.86 7.97
CA LEU A 117 5.03 -12.87 7.45
C LEU A 117 4.76 -12.43 6.01
N CYS A 118 4.09 -13.26 5.20
CA CYS A 118 3.82 -12.95 3.79
C CYS A 118 3.07 -11.61 3.65
N ARG A 119 3.57 -10.74 2.78
CA ARG A 119 2.98 -9.45 2.39
C ARG A 119 2.94 -9.41 0.87
N PRO A 120 1.97 -10.12 0.26
CA PRO A 120 1.98 -10.34 -1.18
C PRO A 120 1.75 -9.03 -1.93
N SER A 121 2.46 -8.86 -3.05
CA SER A 121 2.16 -7.80 -4.02
C SER A 121 0.87 -8.11 -4.79
N LEU A 122 0.36 -7.12 -5.52
CA LEU A 122 -0.78 -7.31 -6.44
C LEU A 122 -0.49 -8.45 -7.44
N GLU A 123 0.69 -8.44 -8.05
CA GLU A 123 1.13 -9.47 -9.01
C GLU A 123 1.11 -10.87 -8.40
N MET A 124 1.59 -11.02 -7.16
CA MET A 124 1.58 -12.32 -6.46
C MET A 124 0.17 -12.84 -6.23
N ILE A 125 -0.78 -11.96 -5.91
CA ILE A 125 -2.19 -12.32 -5.71
C ILE A 125 -2.81 -12.72 -7.06
N GLU A 126 -2.57 -11.94 -8.12
CA GLU A 126 -3.08 -12.25 -9.45
C GLU A 126 -2.56 -13.59 -9.97
N ASP A 127 -1.29 -13.92 -9.74
CA ASP A 127 -0.72 -15.20 -10.15
C ASP A 127 -1.32 -16.37 -9.36
N LYS A 128 -1.62 -16.18 -8.07
CA LYS A 128 -2.40 -17.15 -7.29
C LYS A 128 -3.82 -17.31 -7.82
N LEU A 129 -4.50 -16.22 -8.17
CA LEU A 129 -5.85 -16.25 -8.73
C LEU A 129 -5.90 -16.97 -10.08
N LYS A 130 -4.94 -16.70 -10.97
CA LYS A 130 -4.78 -17.43 -12.23
C LYS A 130 -4.59 -18.92 -11.99
N LYS A 131 -3.75 -19.29 -11.01
CA LYS A 131 -3.45 -20.69 -10.66
C LYS A 131 -4.65 -21.43 -10.04
N TRP A 132 -5.37 -20.79 -9.12
CA TRP A 132 -6.44 -21.45 -8.35
C TRP A 132 -7.77 -21.51 -9.08
N PHE A 133 -8.14 -20.45 -9.80
CA PHE A 133 -9.49 -20.29 -10.34
C PHE A 133 -9.55 -20.18 -11.86
N GLY A 134 -8.41 -20.08 -12.54
CA GLY A 134 -8.39 -19.86 -13.99
C GLY A 134 -9.10 -18.57 -14.36
N LEU A 135 -8.65 -17.45 -13.78
CA LEU A 135 -9.30 -16.13 -13.79
C LEU A 135 -9.96 -15.73 -15.13
N ARG A 136 -9.35 -16.07 -16.28
CA ARG A 136 -9.91 -15.82 -17.61
C ARG A 136 -11.31 -16.42 -17.79
N PHE A 137 -11.52 -17.66 -17.39
CA PHE A 137 -12.81 -18.33 -17.50
C PHE A 137 -13.85 -17.69 -16.57
N CYS A 138 -13.43 -17.22 -15.40
CA CYS A 138 -14.34 -16.51 -14.50
C CYS A 138 -14.75 -15.16 -15.07
N GLU A 139 -13.82 -14.42 -15.69
CA GLU A 139 -14.09 -13.12 -16.30
C GLU A 139 -15.05 -13.23 -17.50
N GLU A 140 -14.88 -14.25 -18.35
CA GLU A 140 -15.77 -14.49 -19.50
C GLU A 140 -17.21 -14.82 -19.11
N ASN A 141 -17.42 -15.41 -17.92
CA ASN A 141 -18.73 -15.82 -17.43
C ASN A 141 -19.35 -14.82 -16.45
N GLU A 142 -18.67 -13.71 -16.14
CA GLU A 142 -19.17 -12.73 -15.20
C GLU A 142 -20.30 -11.91 -15.82
N SER A 143 -21.39 -11.71 -15.07
CA SER A 143 -22.48 -10.86 -15.50
C SER A 143 -22.04 -9.41 -15.55
N TYR A 144 -22.23 -8.76 -16.69
CA TYR A 144 -21.95 -7.34 -16.87
C TYR A 144 -23.29 -6.57 -16.91
N PRO A 145 -23.59 -5.71 -15.92
CA PRO A 145 -24.78 -4.88 -15.93
C PRO A 145 -24.86 -4.02 -17.20
N SER A 146 -26.08 -3.84 -17.71
CA SER A 146 -26.34 -3.16 -18.98
C SER A 146 -25.81 -1.73 -19.02
N GLU A 147 -25.78 -1.05 -17.89
CA GLU A 147 -25.33 0.34 -17.72
C GLU A 147 -23.85 0.52 -18.09
N PHE A 148 -23.07 -0.55 -18.02
CA PHE A 148 -21.65 -0.51 -18.34
C PHE A 148 -21.34 -1.01 -19.76
N ASN A 149 -22.31 -1.62 -20.47
CA ASN A 149 -22.09 -2.21 -21.80
C ASN A 149 -21.66 -1.16 -22.84
N SER A 150 -22.04 0.10 -22.67
CA SER A 150 -21.58 1.20 -23.50
C SER A 150 -20.33 1.83 -22.90
N VAL A 151 -19.16 1.47 -23.43
CA VAL A 151 -17.96 2.28 -23.23
C VAL A 151 -18.06 3.46 -24.20
N THR A 152 -18.63 4.57 -23.73
CA THR A 152 -18.52 5.85 -24.44
C THR A 152 -17.20 6.49 -24.04
N ASP A 153 -16.48 7.04 -25.00
CA ASP A 153 -15.34 7.88 -24.68
C ASP A 153 -15.81 9.03 -23.78
N TYR A 154 -15.06 9.28 -22.71
CA TYR A 154 -15.36 10.39 -21.81
C TYR A 154 -15.09 11.70 -22.55
N GLU A 155 -16.16 12.46 -22.81
CA GLU A 155 -16.06 13.81 -23.33
C GLU A 155 -16.09 14.81 -22.17
N LEU A 156 -15.12 15.73 -22.16
CA LEU A 156 -15.10 16.84 -21.22
C LEU A 156 -16.35 17.72 -21.46
N PRO A 157 -17.10 18.09 -20.40
CA PRO A 157 -18.20 19.04 -20.51
C PRO A 157 -17.79 20.32 -21.25
N GLU A 158 -18.67 20.81 -22.13
CA GLU A 158 -18.37 21.96 -23.02
C GLU A 158 -17.90 23.21 -22.26
N TYR A 159 -18.40 23.43 -21.04
CA TYR A 159 -17.98 24.57 -20.21
C TYR A 159 -16.49 24.49 -19.81
N ILE A 160 -15.96 23.28 -19.54
CA ILE A 160 -14.55 23.08 -19.24
C ILE A 160 -13.72 23.27 -20.52
N MET A 161 -14.22 22.75 -21.65
CA MET A 161 -13.57 22.93 -22.95
C MET A 161 -13.47 24.41 -23.33
N ALA A 162 -14.51 25.20 -23.06
CA ALA A 162 -14.52 26.65 -23.27
C ALA A 162 -13.50 27.36 -22.36
N GLU A 163 -13.44 27.01 -21.07
CA GLU A 163 -12.47 27.58 -20.13
C GLU A 163 -11.02 27.27 -20.53
N VAL A 164 -10.74 26.03 -20.97
CA VAL A 164 -9.43 25.64 -21.49
C VAL A 164 -9.06 26.44 -22.75
N ARG A 165 -10.02 26.66 -23.66
CA ARG A 165 -9.80 27.51 -24.85
C ARG A 165 -9.46 28.95 -24.45
N GLU A 166 -10.23 29.56 -23.56
CA GLU A 166 -9.94 30.92 -23.09
C GLU A 166 -8.56 31.05 -22.44
N LEU A 167 -8.16 30.05 -21.63
CA LEU A 167 -6.83 30.03 -21.02
C LEU A 167 -5.73 29.92 -22.07
N SER A 168 -5.94 29.09 -23.10
CA SER A 168 -4.99 28.96 -24.21
C SER A 168 -4.87 30.24 -25.04
N ASP A 169 -5.99 30.94 -25.29
CA ASP A 169 -6.01 32.20 -26.02
C ASP A 169 -5.32 33.31 -25.22
N LYS A 170 -5.61 33.43 -23.91
CA LYS A 170 -4.93 34.36 -23.00
C LYS A 170 -3.43 34.10 -22.93
N ARG A 171 -2.99 32.84 -23.01
CA ARG A 171 -1.57 32.47 -23.04
C ARG A 171 -0.93 32.89 -24.37
N ALA A 172 -1.59 32.63 -25.50
CA ALA A 172 -1.12 33.05 -26.82
C ALA A 172 -1.08 34.60 -26.97
N GLU A 173 -1.99 35.33 -26.31
CA GLU A 173 -1.93 36.80 -26.25
C GLU A 173 -0.76 37.31 -25.40
N ARG A 174 -0.49 36.67 -24.25
CA ARG A 174 0.67 37.01 -23.43
C ARG A 174 1.97 36.78 -24.18
N GLU A 175 2.11 35.64 -24.87
CA GLU A 175 3.29 35.30 -25.67
C GLU A 175 3.51 36.33 -26.80
N ARG A 176 2.44 36.75 -27.51
CA ARG A 176 2.51 37.82 -28.52
C ARG A 176 2.87 39.20 -27.96
N ASN A 177 2.41 39.52 -26.75
CA ASN A 177 2.74 40.81 -26.11
C ASN A 177 4.16 40.82 -25.54
N THR A 178 4.72 39.68 -25.13
CA THR A 178 6.13 39.58 -24.75
C THR A 178 7.08 39.72 -25.95
N ASP A 179 6.74 39.20 -27.13
CA ASP A 179 7.59 39.36 -28.32
C ASP A 179 7.62 40.82 -28.84
N ASN A 180 6.55 41.59 -28.63
CA ASN A 180 6.52 43.02 -28.99
C ASN A 180 7.10 43.94 -27.90
N GLY A 181 7.17 43.49 -26.64
CA GLY A 181 7.69 44.28 -25.50
C GLY A 181 9.22 44.28 -25.35
N ILE A 182 9.92 43.38 -26.05
CA ILE A 182 11.39 43.28 -26.01
C ILE A 182 12.04 44.31 -26.95
N VAL A 183 11.31 44.88 -27.92
CA VAL A 183 11.87 45.84 -28.90
C VAL A 183 11.78 47.31 -28.44
N GLU A 184 10.90 47.67 -27.49
CA GLU A 184 10.76 49.06 -27.01
C GLU A 184 11.46 49.37 -25.68
N SER A 185 11.96 48.36 -24.95
CA SER A 185 12.60 48.55 -23.65
C SER A 185 14.13 48.79 -23.72
N GLU A 186 14.77 48.62 -24.88
CA GLU A 186 16.22 48.86 -25.05
C GLU A 186 16.62 50.34 -25.23
N LYS A 187 15.66 51.30 -25.24
CA LYS A 187 15.96 52.73 -25.51
C LYS A 187 15.83 53.69 -24.33
N LYS A 188 15.53 53.23 -23.12
CA LYS A 188 15.50 54.10 -21.93
C LYS A 188 16.10 53.40 -20.72
N SER A 189 17.16 54.01 -20.18
CA SER A 189 17.65 53.86 -18.80
C SER A 189 18.87 52.95 -18.56
N THR A 190 20.02 53.49 -18.96
CA THR A 190 21.30 53.51 -18.23
C THR A 190 21.23 53.22 -16.71
N ILE A 191 21.68 52.02 -16.30
CA ILE A 191 22.65 51.63 -15.23
C ILE A 191 22.89 52.65 -14.07
N PRO A 192 22.89 52.27 -12.76
CA PRO A 192 23.94 51.38 -12.25
C PRO A 192 23.67 50.31 -11.18
N ARG A 193 24.41 49.21 -11.39
CA ARG A 193 24.80 48.09 -10.54
C ARG A 193 25.33 48.47 -9.14
N ARG A 194 24.86 47.76 -8.11
CA ARG A 194 25.54 47.36 -6.84
C ARG A 194 24.74 46.18 -6.26
N LEU A 195 25.20 44.91 -6.29
CA LEU A 195 26.06 44.21 -5.31
C LEU A 195 25.60 44.50 -3.87
N THR A 196 25.13 43.57 -3.03
CA THR A 196 25.60 42.21 -2.62
C THR A 196 24.44 41.50 -1.87
N GLU A 197 24.19 40.18 -2.07
CA GLU A 197 24.51 39.02 -1.19
C GLU A 197 23.81 38.98 0.18
N GLU A 198 23.59 37.75 0.68
CA GLU A 198 22.96 37.33 1.96
C GLU A 198 21.45 37.04 1.84
N ASP A 199 21.08 35.79 1.52
CA ASP A 199 20.95 34.62 2.41
C ASP A 199 19.60 34.62 3.11
N GLU A 200 18.76 33.63 2.84
CA GLU A 200 18.08 32.90 3.91
C GLU A 200 17.50 31.56 3.41
N ASN A 201 18.25 30.55 3.80
CA ASN A 201 18.01 29.11 3.79
C ASN A 201 16.77 28.75 4.63
N TYR A 202 15.94 27.81 4.16
CA TYR A 202 14.97 27.11 5.01
C TYR A 202 15.31 25.61 5.00
N ASP A 203 15.90 25.16 6.10
CA ASP A 203 16.16 23.76 6.40
C ASP A 203 14.85 22.99 6.62
N ILE A 204 14.76 21.84 5.95
CA ILE A 204 13.80 20.78 6.21
C ILE A 204 14.48 19.82 7.19
N GLN A 205 13.95 19.67 8.41
CA GLN A 205 14.34 18.59 9.29
C GLN A 205 13.53 17.33 8.99
N THR A 206 14.29 16.25 8.81
CA THR A 206 13.91 14.84 8.63
C THR A 206 13.06 14.29 9.78
#